data_AF-A0AAV6QXY6-F1
#
_entry.id   AF-A0AAV6QXY6-F1
#
_cell.length_a   1.000
_cell.length_b   1.000
_cell.length_c   1.000
_cell.angle_alpha   90.00
_cell.angle_beta   90.00
_cell.angle_gamma   90.00
#
_symmetry.space_group_name_H-M   'P 1'
#
loop_
_entity.id
_entity.type
_entity.pdbx_description
1 polymer ?
#
loop_
_entity_poly.entity_id
_entity_poly.type
_entity_poly.pdbx_seq_one_letter_code
_entity_poly.pdbx_strand_id
1 'polypeptide(L)'
;MPCIAHILQRSITVSLSDSGFVNALAKCRKIVGHFKHSPANAAELQAQQAALEQQQEPLIQDVPTRWNSTVEMVKRLNHNQAAIKATLDQQRRHQNGTSCRDWKLI
;
A
#
# COMPACT_ATOMS: atom_id res chain seq x y z
N MET A 1 -1.54 28.33 18.14
CA MET A 1 -1.99 28.67 16.77
C MET A 1 -1.66 27.50 15.84
N PRO A 2 -2.66 26.82 15.24
CA PRO A 2 -2.38 25.78 14.25
C PRO A 2 -1.77 26.40 12.99
N CYS A 3 -0.74 25.76 12.43
CA CYS A 3 -0.07 26.28 11.25
C CYS A 3 -0.98 26.20 10.00
N ILE A 4 -0.86 27.18 9.10
CA ILE A 4 -1.66 27.26 7.86
C ILE A 4 -1.53 25.96 7.04
N ALA A 5 -0.32 25.37 7.04
CA ALA A 5 -0.08 24.08 6.43
C ALA A 5 -0.98 22.97 7.02
N HIS A 6 -1.08 22.88 8.35
CA HIS A 6 -1.93 21.89 9.00
C HIS A 6 -3.42 22.14 8.72
N ILE A 7 -3.84 23.41 8.64
CA ILE A 7 -5.22 23.78 8.29
C ILE A 7 -5.53 23.35 6.84
N LEU A 8 -4.66 23.66 5.88
CA LEU A 8 -4.83 23.25 4.48
C LEU A 8 -4.90 21.74 4.33
N GLN A 9 -3.98 21.01 4.98
CA GLN A 9 -3.98 19.54 4.97
C GLN A 9 -5.29 18.98 5.54
N ARG A 10 -5.80 19.57 6.63
CA ARG A 10 -7.05 19.16 7.25
C ARG A 10 -8.23 19.45 6.34
N SER A 11 -8.29 20.62 5.71
CA SER A 11 -9.34 20.97 4.75
C SER A 11 -9.37 20.01 3.56
N ILE A 12 -8.20 19.73 2.96
CA ILE A 12 -8.07 18.77 1.86
C ILE A 12 -8.52 17.38 2.30
N THR A 13 -8.06 16.92 3.47
CA THR A 13 -8.44 15.62 4.02
C THR A 13 -9.95 15.53 4.24
N VAL A 14 -10.58 16.55 4.84
CA VAL A 14 -12.02 16.61 5.07
C VAL A 14 -12.79 16.62 3.75
N SER A 15 -12.38 17.43 2.76
CA SER A 15 -13.02 17.45 1.45
C SER A 15 -12.92 16.12 0.71
N LEU A 16 -11.78 15.42 0.85
CA LEU A 16 -11.59 14.08 0.28
C LEU A 16 -12.35 12.99 1.06
N SER A 17 -12.78 13.26 2.29
CA SER A 17 -13.47 12.29 3.15
C SER A 17 -14.79 11.80 2.57
N ASP A 18 -15.49 12.69 1.88
CA ASP A 18 -16.84 12.48 1.36
C ASP A 18 -16.87 11.75 0.01
N SER A 19 -15.71 11.60 -0.64
CA SER A 19 -15.60 11.26 -2.07
C SER A 19 -15.30 9.77 -2.38
N GLY A 20 -15.34 8.88 -1.39
CA GLY A 20 -14.90 7.48 -1.52
C GLY A 20 -13.37 7.30 -1.59
N PHE A 21 -12.61 8.39 -1.68
CA PHE A 21 -11.15 8.41 -1.64
C PHE A 21 -10.57 7.84 -0.35
N VAL A 22 -11.25 8.02 0.79
CA VAL A 22 -10.85 7.43 2.07
C VAL A 22 -10.82 5.91 2.02
N ASN A 23 -11.79 5.28 1.35
CA ASN A 23 -11.83 3.83 1.20
C ASN A 23 -10.68 3.33 0.31
N ALA A 24 -10.40 4.04 -0.80
CA ALA A 24 -9.25 3.74 -1.66
C ALA A 24 -7.93 3.85 -0.88
N LEU A 25 -7.73 4.94 -0.13
CA LEU A 25 -6.55 5.11 0.72
C LEU A 25 -6.45 4.04 1.81
N ALA A 26 -7.55 3.64 2.43
CA ALA A 26 -7.54 2.57 3.43
C ALA A 26 -7.04 1.25 2.82
N LYS A 27 -7.48 0.92 1.61
CA LYS A 27 -6.97 -0.25 0.86
C LYS A 27 -5.48 -0.11 0.55
N CYS A 28 -5.03 1.06 0.08
CA CYS A 28 -3.60 1.33 -0.14
C CYS A 28 -2.77 1.13 1.13
N ARG A 29 -3.19 1.69 2.26
CA ARG A 29 -2.52 1.51 3.56
C ARG A 29 -2.48 0.04 3.98
N LYS A 30 -3.57 -0.70 3.76
CA LYS A 30 -3.62 -2.15 4.06
C LYS A 30 -2.62 -2.95 3.23
N ILE A 31 -2.51 -2.66 1.94
CA ILE A 31 -1.51 -3.29 1.06
C ILE A 31 -0.10 -2.99 1.54
N VAL A 32 0.22 -1.71 1.78
CA VAL A 32 1.56 -1.34 2.28
C VAL A 32 1.86 -2.00 3.63
N GLY A 33 0.87 -2.02 4.52
CA GLY A 33 0.97 -2.70 5.82
C GLY A 33 1.31 -4.17 5.67
N HIS A 34 0.64 -4.91 4.79
CA HIS A 34 0.90 -6.33 4.53
C HIS A 34 2.34 -6.63 4.15
N PHE A 35 2.92 -5.82 3.25
CA PHE A 35 4.30 -6.01 2.79
C PHE A 35 5.34 -5.51 3.80
N LYS A 36 5.05 -4.46 4.57
CA LYS A 36 5.99 -3.92 5.56
C LYS A 36 5.99 -4.67 6.89
N HIS A 37 4.90 -5.35 7.23
CA HIS A 37 4.77 -6.08 8.50
C HIS A 37 5.56 -7.40 8.50
N SER A 38 5.81 -8.00 7.34
CA SER A 38 6.51 -9.29 7.21
C SER A 38 7.74 -9.15 6.32
N PRO A 39 8.96 -9.40 6.84
CA PRO A 39 10.17 -9.44 6.03
C PRO A 39 10.10 -10.44 4.88
N ALA A 40 9.40 -11.56 5.08
CA ALA A 40 9.18 -12.55 4.02
C ALA A 40 8.34 -11.97 2.88
N ASN A 41 7.24 -11.27 3.19
CA ASN A 41 6.39 -10.65 2.17
C ASN A 41 7.16 -9.54 1.42
N ALA A 42 8.00 -8.77 2.12
CA ALA A 42 8.86 -7.77 1.50
C ALA A 42 9.86 -8.41 0.53
N ALA A 43 10.49 -9.52 0.92
CA ALA A 43 11.42 -10.27 0.07
C ALA A 43 10.72 -10.87 -1.16
N GLU A 44 9.51 -11.42 -1.00
CA GLU A 44 8.71 -11.91 -2.14
C GLU A 44 8.34 -10.78 -3.12
N LEU A 45 7.99 -9.60 -2.61
CA LEU A 45 7.73 -8.44 -3.45
C LEU A 45 8.99 -8.02 -4.21
N GLN A 46 10.14 -7.99 -3.54
CA GLN A 46 11.42 -7.65 -4.16
C GLN A 46 11.80 -8.66 -5.25
N ALA A 47 11.57 -9.96 -5.02
CA ALA A 47 11.78 -10.99 -6.01
C ALA A 47 10.89 -10.79 -7.26
N GLN A 48 9.62 -10.42 -7.06
CA GLN A 48 8.71 -10.11 -8.17
C GLN A 48 9.09 -8.82 -8.90
N GLN A 49 9.55 -7.79 -8.20
CA GLN A 49 10.11 -6.59 -8.84
C GLN A 49 11.30 -6.95 -9.73
N ALA A 50 12.23 -7.78 -9.25
CA ALA A 50 13.37 -8.24 -10.02
C ALA A 50 12.97 -9.08 -11.23
N ALA A 51 12.01 -10.00 -11.08
CA ALA A 51 11.51 -10.85 -12.16
C ALA A 51 10.80 -10.06 -13.28
N LEU A 52 10.21 -8.91 -12.94
CA LEU A 52 9.57 -7.99 -13.89
C LEU A 52 10.50 -6.88 -14.38
N GLU A 53 11.80 -6.97 -14.07
CA GLU A 53 12.82 -5.97 -14.43
C GLU A 53 12.45 -4.54 -13.95
N GLN A 54 11.66 -4.46 -12.88
CA GLN A 54 11.27 -3.19 -12.26
C GLN A 54 12.32 -2.75 -11.24
N GLN A 55 12.37 -1.44 -10.98
CA GLN A 55 13.22 -0.92 -9.91
C GLN A 55 12.78 -1.52 -8.56
N GLN A 56 13.72 -2.17 -7.87
CA GLN A 56 13.48 -2.79 -6.57
C GLN A 56 13.39 -1.71 -5.50
N GLU A 57 12.18 -1.18 -5.32
CA GLU A 57 11.91 -0.10 -4.40
C GLU A 57 10.96 -0.55 -3.29
N PRO A 58 11.26 -0.28 -2.01
CA PRO A 58 10.33 -0.57 -0.94
C PRO A 58 9.08 0.31 -1.06
N LEU A 59 7.95 -0.24 -0.59
CA LEU A 59 6.70 0.52 -0.51
C LEU A 59 6.79 1.62 0.57
N ILE A 60 6.19 2.77 0.26
CA ILE A 60 6.18 3.93 1.14
C ILE A 60 4.91 3.88 2.01
N GLN A 61 5.09 4.05 3.31
CA GLN A 61 3.99 4.10 4.27
C GLN A 61 3.45 5.52 4.37
N ASP A 62 2.13 5.64 4.36
CA ASP A 62 1.48 6.91 4.64
C ASP A 62 1.61 7.28 6.13
N VAL A 63 2.03 8.51 6.39
CA VAL A 63 2.29 9.07 7.71
C VAL A 63 1.46 10.35 7.82
N PRO A 64 0.34 10.34 8.57
CA PRO A 64 -0.61 11.47 8.59
C PRO A 64 0.02 12.83 8.95
N THR A 65 1.12 12.81 9.70
CA THR A 65 1.86 14.00 10.12
C THR A 65 2.91 14.48 9.10
N ARG A 66 3.20 13.72 8.04
CA ARG A 66 4.15 14.07 6.96
C ARG A 66 3.40 14.36 5.67
N TRP A 67 3.34 15.64 5.31
CA TRP A 67 2.54 16.21 4.21
C TRP A 67 2.51 15.37 2.92
N ASN A 68 3.67 14.95 2.42
CA ASN A 68 3.78 14.29 1.11
C ASN A 68 3.59 12.77 1.15
N SER A 69 3.51 12.17 2.34
CA SER A 69 3.59 10.71 2.47
C SER A 69 2.43 9.98 1.79
N THR A 70 1.22 10.55 1.78
CA THR A 70 0.07 9.96 1.08
C THR A 70 0.29 9.91 -0.42
N VAL A 71 0.78 11.01 -1.01
CA VAL A 71 1.04 11.11 -2.44
C VAL A 71 2.21 10.21 -2.84
N GLU A 72 3.29 10.19 -2.04
CA GLU A 72 4.45 9.32 -2.24
C GLU A 72 4.05 7.83 -2.17
N MET A 73 3.21 7.43 -1.20
CA MET A 73 2.65 6.08 -1.10
C MET A 73 1.89 5.70 -2.36
N VAL A 74 0.95 6.53 -2.81
CA VAL A 74 0.11 6.23 -3.98
C VAL A 74 0.96 6.13 -5.25
N LYS A 75 1.93 7.04 -5.44
CA LYS A 75 2.88 6.98 -6.57
C LYS A 75 3.69 5.69 -6.55
N ARG A 76 4.22 5.29 -5.39
CA ARG A 76 5.04 4.07 -5.25
C ARG A 76 4.22 2.81 -5.51
N LEU A 77 2.98 2.76 -5.02
CA LEU A 77 2.04 1.67 -5.28
C LEU A 77 1.70 1.55 -6.76
N ASN A 78 1.50 2.68 -7.45
CA ASN A 78 1.21 2.67 -8.88
C ASN A 78 2.42 2.17 -9.69
N HIS A 79 3.63 2.62 -9.35
CA HIS A 79 4.87 2.15 -9.99
C HIS A 79 5.05 0.63 -9.82
N ASN A 80 4.69 0.08 -8.66
CA ASN A 80 4.86 -1.33 -8.32
C ASN A 80 3.60 -2.17 -8.52
N GLN A 81 2.59 -1.65 -9.23
CA GLN A 81 1.29 -2.31 -9.31
C GLN A 81 1.37 -3.73 -9.90
N ALA A 82 2.21 -3.93 -10.92
CA ALA A 82 2.40 -5.23 -11.56
C ALA A 82 3.02 -6.24 -10.60
N ALA A 83 4.15 -5.90 -9.97
CA ALA A 83 4.79 -6.73 -8.95
C ALA A 83 3.85 -7.06 -7.78
N ILE A 84 3.13 -6.05 -7.25
CA ILE A 84 2.18 -6.25 -6.14
C ILE A 84 1.08 -7.26 -6.52
N LYS A 85 0.49 -7.12 -7.71
CA LYS A 85 -0.56 -8.05 -8.19
C LYS A 85 0.01 -9.46 -8.33
N ALA A 86 1.18 -9.60 -8.95
CA ALA A 86 1.84 -10.89 -9.13
C ALA A 86 2.15 -11.57 -7.78
N THR A 87 2.69 -10.84 -6.81
CA THR A 87 2.98 -11.37 -5.47
C THR A 87 1.70 -11.82 -4.76
N LEU A 88 0.64 -11.00 -4.77
CA LEU A 88 -0.63 -11.36 -4.12
C LEU A 88 -1.30 -12.58 -4.79
N ASP A 89 -1.22 -12.69 -6.12
CA ASP A 89 -1.74 -13.84 -6.84
C ASP A 89 -0.94 -15.12 -6.53
N GLN A 90 0.38 -15.00 -6.39
CA GLN A 90 1.23 -16.11 -5.95
C GLN A 90 0.91 -16.54 -4.52
N GLN A 91 0.83 -15.59 -3.57
CA GLN A 91 0.46 -15.86 -2.18
C GLN A 91 -0.92 -16.52 -2.07
N ARG A 92 -1.89 -16.12 -2.90
CA ARG A 92 -3.22 -16.74 -2.96
C ARG A 92 -3.15 -18.20 -3.44
N ARG A 93 -2.33 -18.49 -4.45
CA ARG A 93 -2.14 -19.88 -4.92
C ARG A 93 -1.52 -20.76 -3.84
N HIS A 94 -0.54 -20.25 -3.10
CA HIS A 94 0.04 -20.98 -1.96
C HIS A 94 -1.00 -21.27 -0.87
N GLN A 95 -1.84 -20.29 -0.51
CA GLN A 95 -2.90 -20.47 0.49
C GLN A 95 -4.00 -21.45 0.05
N ASN A 96 -4.38 -21.43 -1.23
CA ASN A 96 -5.36 -22.38 -1.77
C ASN A 96 -4.83 -23.83 -1.80
N GLY A 97 -3.52 -24.03 -1.78
CA GLY A 97 -2.88 -25.35 -1.71
C GLY A 97 -2.75 -25.92 -0.29
N THR A 98 -2.85 -25.08 0.76
CA THR A 98 -2.59 -25.47 2.16
C THR A 98 -3.83 -25.45 3.06
N SER A 99 -5.05 -25.51 2.46
CA SER A 99 -6.36 -25.33 3.11
C SER A 99 -6.46 -25.79 4.58
N CYS A 100 -6.25 -24.84 5.50
CA CYS A 100 -6.96 -24.68 6.77
C CYS A 100 -7.11 -23.17 6.99
N ARG A 101 -8.32 -22.73 7.33
CA ARG A 101 -8.93 -21.45 6.95
C ARG A 101 -8.37 -20.22 7.69
N ASP A 102 -8.63 -19.05 7.09
CA ASP A 102 -8.81 -17.72 7.70
C ASP A 102 -7.84 -16.61 7.32
N TRP A 103 -7.82 -16.18 6.04
CA TRP A 103 -7.59 -14.76 5.69
C TRP A 103 -8.40 -14.38 4.45
N LYS A 104 -9.65 -13.95 4.65
CA LYS A 104 -10.49 -13.37 3.59
C LYS A 104 -9.94 -11.97 3.26
N LEU A 105 -9.10 -11.89 2.24
CA LEU A 105 -8.66 -10.63 1.64
C LEU A 105 -9.48 -10.30 0.39
N ILE A 106 -10.78 -10.07 0.58
CA ILE A 106 -11.66 -9.27 -0.29
C ILE A 106 -12.73 -8.63 0.61
#